data_AF-A0A212JEU8-F1
#
_entry.id   AF-A0A212JEU8-F1
#
_cell.length_a   1.000
_cell.length_b   1.000
_cell.length_c   1.000
_cell.angle_alpha   90.00
_cell.angle_beta   90.00
_cell.angle_gamma   90.00
#
_symmetry.space_group_name_H-M   'P 1'
#
loop_
_entity.id
_entity.type
_entity.pdbx_description
1 polymer ?
#
loop_
_entity_poly.entity_id
_entity_poly.type
_entity_poly.pdbx_seq_one_letter_code
_entity_poly.pdbx_strand_id
1 'polypeptide(L)'
;MRNGTSLLLLAALALAGAACLTALGAGSATAAALEPTDSGAPSAIVMFPVSAKPNPKGAAMKPAVFNHLAHEKKIANCETCHHTGDPVACSTCHTTEGKAEGNFVTLDRAMHATNIAKRAKGNTPVSCVSCHEQQTKERRECAGCHAIVTPKRDQAWCATCHNVTSSMTPEQMQQGIKGKLPPDQNEALAAETVLNHKPVQPLTAMQGPYKVSIDALADKYEPSNFTHRRHMASLMERIKGDKLAEAFHNKPETLCATCHHRSPLSATPPKCGSCHTKEIDPANPNRPNLKAAYHLQCMGCHQGMNVGRPKNTDCTTCHKARP
;
A
#
# COMPACT_ATOMS: atom_id res chain seq x y z
N MET A 1 32.89 53.51 -66.56
CA MET A 1 32.03 54.47 -65.82
C MET A 1 30.68 53.81 -65.59
N ARG A 2 30.26 53.77 -64.31
CA ARG A 2 28.95 53.36 -63.75
C ARG A 2 28.40 51.96 -64.06
N ASN A 3 28.35 51.17 -62.99
CA ASN A 3 27.76 49.85 -62.83
C ASN A 3 26.26 49.82 -63.16
N GLY A 4 25.84 48.77 -63.86
CA GLY A 4 24.45 48.38 -64.09
C GLY A 4 24.23 46.92 -63.67
N THR A 5 23.41 46.77 -62.62
CA THR A 5 22.31 45.79 -62.45
C THR A 5 22.37 44.41 -63.14
N SER A 6 22.41 43.40 -62.26
CA SER A 6 21.36 42.38 -62.08
C SER A 6 21.18 41.19 -63.02
N LEU A 7 21.03 40.05 -62.33
CA LEU A 7 20.10 38.93 -62.55
C LEU A 7 20.54 37.71 -63.40
N LEU A 8 20.38 36.54 -62.75
CA LEU A 8 20.16 35.17 -63.25
C LEU A 8 21.20 34.54 -64.19
N LEU A 9 21.76 33.38 -63.81
CA LEU A 9 21.16 32.05 -64.07
C LEU A 9 22.11 30.93 -63.65
N LEU A 10 21.49 29.85 -63.17
CA LEU A 10 22.03 28.52 -62.94
C LEU A 10 22.93 27.98 -64.07
N ALA A 11 24.05 27.35 -63.71
CA ALA A 11 24.51 26.11 -64.34
C ALA A 11 25.50 25.37 -63.41
N ALA A 12 25.18 24.11 -63.14
CA ALA A 12 25.92 23.17 -62.32
C ALA A 12 26.96 22.39 -63.15
N LEU A 13 28.08 21.99 -62.52
CA LEU A 13 28.94 20.83 -62.84
C LEU A 13 30.02 20.74 -61.73
N ALA A 14 29.75 20.02 -60.65
CA ALA A 14 30.12 18.61 -60.42
C ALA A 14 31.64 18.35 -60.44
N LEU A 15 32.22 17.98 -59.29
CA LEU A 15 32.88 16.68 -59.08
C LEU A 15 33.47 16.52 -57.66
N ALA A 16 33.50 15.23 -57.25
CA ALA A 16 34.37 14.62 -56.24
C ALA A 16 33.97 14.68 -54.74
N GLY A 17 33.20 13.67 -54.33
CA GLY A 17 33.75 12.58 -53.52
C GLY A 17 34.12 12.86 -52.06
N ALA A 18 33.26 12.41 -51.14
CA ALA A 18 33.65 11.60 -49.97
C ALA A 18 32.38 11.21 -49.19
N ALA A 19 32.00 9.93 -49.28
CA ALA A 19 31.03 9.34 -48.37
C ALA A 19 31.69 9.19 -46.99
N CYS A 20 31.22 9.95 -46.01
CA CYS A 20 31.46 9.66 -44.59
C CYS A 20 30.12 9.27 -43.98
N LEU A 21 29.93 7.95 -43.79
CA LEU A 21 28.85 7.39 -43.01
C LEU A 21 28.95 7.93 -41.58
N THR A 22 28.02 8.80 -41.18
CA THR A 22 27.78 9.06 -39.77
C THR A 22 27.01 7.88 -39.20
N ALA A 23 27.74 7.03 -38.47
CA ALA A 23 27.15 6.03 -37.59
C ALA A 23 26.23 6.73 -36.59
N LEU A 24 24.92 6.51 -36.74
CA LEU A 24 23.95 6.71 -35.67
C LEU A 24 24.28 5.69 -34.58
N GLY A 25 25.13 6.11 -33.64
CA GLY A 25 25.29 5.40 -32.37
C GLY A 25 23.92 5.27 -31.74
N ALA A 26 23.51 4.02 -31.50
CA ALA A 26 22.38 3.69 -30.67
C ALA A 26 22.59 4.38 -29.31
N GLY A 27 21.88 5.49 -29.09
CA GLY A 27 21.73 6.04 -27.76
C GLY A 27 21.07 4.96 -26.93
N SER A 28 21.84 4.32 -26.05
CA SER A 28 21.30 3.53 -24.96
C SER A 28 20.33 4.46 -24.24
N ALA A 29 19.03 4.19 -24.38
CA ALA A 29 18.03 4.86 -23.60
C ALA A 29 18.41 4.62 -22.13
N THR A 30 18.95 5.64 -21.47
CA THR A 30 19.16 5.62 -20.03
C THR A 30 17.80 5.35 -19.43
N ALA A 31 17.62 4.14 -18.89
CA ALA A 31 16.42 3.77 -18.16
C ALA A 31 16.13 4.91 -17.17
N ALA A 32 14.87 5.34 -17.09
CA ALA A 32 14.47 6.42 -16.21
C ALA A 32 14.93 6.07 -14.78
N ALA A 33 15.94 6.79 -14.29
CA ALA A 33 16.54 6.52 -12.99
C ALA A 33 15.63 7.09 -11.90
N LEU A 34 15.41 6.30 -10.84
CA LEU A 34 14.74 6.79 -9.64
C LEU A 34 15.64 7.80 -8.92
N GLU A 35 15.03 8.69 -8.13
CA GLU A 35 15.75 9.64 -7.28
C GLU A 35 16.73 8.88 -6.35
N PRO A 36 18.01 9.29 -6.25
CA PRO A 36 18.97 8.69 -5.33
C PRO A 36 18.56 8.83 -3.86
N THR A 37 19.09 7.94 -3.02
CA THR A 37 18.92 7.98 -1.55
C THR A 37 20.00 8.81 -0.89
N ASP A 38 19.72 9.32 0.31
CA ASP A 38 20.74 9.97 1.15
C ASP A 38 21.62 8.92 1.84
N SER A 39 21.07 7.72 2.05
CA SER A 39 21.75 6.61 2.72
C SER A 39 22.81 5.91 1.86
N GLY A 40 22.78 6.11 0.53
CA GLY A 40 23.58 5.36 -0.43
C GLY A 40 23.01 3.97 -0.76
N ALA A 41 21.87 3.57 -0.18
CA ALA A 41 21.15 2.37 -0.57
C ALA A 41 20.52 2.54 -1.97
N PRO A 42 20.25 1.45 -2.73
CA PRO A 42 19.48 1.59 -3.97
C PRO A 42 18.10 2.20 -3.71
N SER A 43 17.66 3.14 -4.55
CA SER A 43 16.37 3.86 -4.39
C SER A 43 15.17 2.92 -4.28
N ALA A 44 15.18 1.84 -5.07
CA ALA A 44 14.27 0.72 -4.94
C ALA A 44 15.01 -0.60 -5.18
N ILE A 45 14.54 -1.67 -4.55
CA ILE A 45 15.21 -2.98 -4.51
C ILE A 45 14.18 -4.09 -4.75
N VAL A 46 14.48 -5.03 -5.65
CA VAL A 46 13.74 -6.29 -5.76
C VAL A 46 14.22 -7.27 -4.70
N MET A 47 13.32 -7.66 -3.81
CA MET A 47 13.54 -8.65 -2.75
C MET A 47 13.08 -10.04 -3.24
N PHE A 48 14.04 -10.95 -3.37
CA PHE A 48 13.80 -12.32 -3.85
C PHE A 48 13.63 -13.33 -2.70
N PRO A 49 12.93 -14.45 -2.94
CA PRO A 49 12.85 -15.55 -1.99
C PRO A 49 14.14 -16.37 -1.99
N VAL A 50 15.21 -15.81 -1.40
CA VAL A 50 16.55 -16.41 -1.40
C VAL A 50 16.55 -17.75 -0.66
N SER A 51 17.06 -18.78 -1.32
CA SER A 51 17.10 -20.15 -0.81
C SER A 51 18.38 -20.87 -1.22
N ALA A 52 18.90 -21.73 -0.34
CA ALA A 52 19.95 -22.68 -0.70
C ALA A 52 19.38 -23.96 -1.37
N LYS A 53 18.08 -24.22 -1.21
CA LYS A 53 17.42 -25.37 -1.83
C LYS A 53 17.15 -25.12 -3.31
N PRO A 54 17.34 -26.13 -4.20
CA PRO A 54 17.00 -25.98 -5.62
C PRO A 54 15.52 -25.62 -5.81
N ASN A 55 15.24 -24.56 -6.58
CA ASN A 55 13.89 -24.16 -6.97
C ASN A 55 13.78 -23.99 -8.50
N PRO A 56 13.97 -25.07 -9.29
CA PRO A 56 14.09 -24.97 -10.76
C PRO A 56 12.81 -24.47 -11.43
N LYS A 57 11.65 -24.66 -10.79
CA LYS A 57 10.35 -24.18 -11.30
C LYS A 57 10.04 -22.74 -10.89
N GLY A 58 10.89 -22.10 -10.08
CA GLY A 58 10.64 -20.77 -9.53
C GLY A 58 9.34 -20.71 -8.72
N ALA A 59 9.00 -21.80 -8.02
CA ALA A 59 7.78 -21.89 -7.23
C ALA A 59 7.91 -20.96 -6.02
N ALA A 60 7.35 -19.77 -6.13
CA ALA A 60 7.37 -18.74 -5.10
C ALA A 60 6.30 -17.68 -5.37
N MET A 61 6.08 -16.80 -4.38
CA MET A 61 5.41 -15.52 -4.63
C MET A 61 6.22 -14.71 -5.64
N LYS A 62 5.54 -13.79 -6.34
CA LYS A 62 6.24 -12.74 -7.09
C LYS A 62 7.23 -12.02 -6.16
N PRO A 63 8.48 -11.77 -6.58
CA PRO A 63 9.39 -10.91 -5.82
C PRO A 63 8.75 -9.57 -5.45
N ALA A 64 9.14 -9.04 -4.30
CA ALA A 64 8.60 -7.79 -3.79
C ALA A 64 9.54 -6.63 -4.12
N VAL A 65 9.01 -5.53 -4.67
CA VAL A 65 9.81 -4.32 -4.88
C VAL A 65 9.64 -3.39 -3.69
N PHE A 66 10.74 -3.18 -2.98
CA PHE A 66 10.83 -2.28 -1.84
C PHE A 66 11.35 -0.92 -2.28
N ASN A 67 10.59 0.15 -2.02
CA ASN A 67 11.01 1.51 -2.31
C ASN A 67 11.79 2.07 -1.10
N HIS A 68 13.11 1.90 -1.08
CA HIS A 68 13.97 2.30 0.04
C HIS A 68 13.92 3.81 0.27
N LEU A 69 13.98 4.59 -0.81
CA LEU A 69 13.89 6.06 -0.78
C LEU A 69 12.66 6.55 -0.02
N ALA A 70 11.49 5.97 -0.29
CA ALA A 70 10.26 6.36 0.37
C ALA A 70 10.28 6.02 1.87
N HIS A 71 10.92 4.91 2.25
CA HIS A 71 11.00 4.47 3.63
C HIS A 71 12.03 5.27 4.43
N GLU A 72 13.24 5.50 3.93
CA GLU A 72 14.26 6.27 4.65
C GLU A 72 13.84 7.73 4.87
N LYS A 73 13.10 8.32 3.91
CA LYS A 73 12.53 9.68 4.06
C LYS A 73 11.47 9.76 5.16
N LYS A 74 10.95 8.63 5.65
CA LYS A 74 9.89 8.56 6.68
C LYS A 74 10.35 7.93 7.99
N ILE A 75 11.31 7.02 7.95
CA ILE A 75 11.82 6.29 9.12
C ILE A 75 13.23 6.77 9.39
N ALA A 76 13.39 7.53 10.46
CA ALA A 76 14.64 8.25 10.75
C ALA A 76 15.82 7.35 11.14
N ASN A 77 15.57 6.24 11.84
CA ASN A 77 16.63 5.37 12.32
C ASN A 77 16.71 4.10 11.46
N CYS A 78 17.84 3.93 10.75
CA CYS A 78 18.15 2.75 9.94
C CYS A 78 18.04 1.44 10.72
N GLU A 79 18.44 1.44 12.00
CA GLU A 79 18.42 0.27 12.87
C GLU A 79 17.00 -0.17 13.28
N THR A 80 15.98 0.64 12.97
CA THR A 80 14.59 0.19 13.08
C THR A 80 14.36 -1.03 12.20
N CYS A 81 14.89 -1.01 10.98
CA CYS A 81 14.77 -2.10 10.00
C CYS A 81 16.01 -3.00 10.03
N HIS A 82 17.21 -2.40 9.95
CA HIS A 82 18.49 -3.08 10.07
C HIS A 82 18.81 -3.37 11.54
N HIS A 83 17.98 -4.20 12.17
CA HIS A 83 17.93 -4.37 13.62
C HIS A 83 19.19 -5.00 14.24
N THR A 84 20.15 -5.46 13.43
CA THR A 84 21.47 -5.92 13.90
C THR A 84 22.51 -4.79 13.94
N GLY A 85 22.19 -3.61 13.39
CA GLY A 85 23.13 -2.51 13.17
C GLY A 85 23.76 -2.51 11.77
N ASP A 86 23.75 -3.66 11.07
CA ASP A 86 24.41 -3.81 9.78
C ASP A 86 23.43 -3.54 8.61
N PRO A 87 23.76 -2.62 7.68
CA PRO A 87 22.95 -2.32 6.51
C PRO A 87 23.11 -3.38 5.40
N VAL A 88 22.87 -4.64 5.74
CA VAL A 88 22.89 -5.79 4.80
C VAL A 88 21.48 -6.26 4.46
N ALA A 89 21.34 -6.95 3.33
CA ALA A 89 20.06 -7.52 2.94
C ALA A 89 19.56 -8.55 3.97
N CYS A 90 18.27 -8.51 4.31
CA CYS A 90 17.69 -9.39 5.34
C CYS A 90 17.93 -10.88 5.05
N SER A 91 17.91 -11.26 3.76
CA SER A 91 18.09 -12.63 3.29
C SER A 91 19.52 -13.18 3.50
N THR A 92 20.49 -12.33 3.85
CA THR A 92 21.81 -12.79 4.31
C THR A 92 21.73 -13.60 5.59
N CYS A 93 20.68 -13.42 6.41
CA CYS A 93 20.41 -14.18 7.64
C CYS A 93 19.06 -14.91 7.58
N HIS A 94 18.05 -14.31 6.96
CA HIS A 94 16.67 -14.83 6.87
C HIS A 94 16.40 -15.43 5.49
N THR A 95 16.90 -16.64 5.23
CA THR A 95 16.57 -17.42 4.02
C THR A 95 15.17 -18.03 4.10
N THR A 96 14.65 -18.57 2.99
CA THR A 96 13.30 -19.19 2.97
C THR A 96 13.15 -20.31 4.00
N GLU A 97 14.20 -21.09 4.21
CA GLU A 97 14.26 -22.22 5.15
C GLU A 97 14.74 -21.81 6.56
N GLY A 98 15.27 -20.59 6.70
CA GLY A 98 15.97 -20.14 7.90
C GLY A 98 17.36 -20.77 8.04
N LYS A 99 18.27 -20.06 8.70
CA LYS A 99 19.61 -20.55 9.03
C LYS A 99 20.12 -19.96 10.34
N ALA A 100 21.26 -20.46 10.82
CA ALA A 100 21.80 -20.16 12.14
C ALA A 100 22.01 -18.66 12.38
N GLU A 101 22.52 -17.93 11.40
CA GLU A 101 22.80 -16.49 11.48
C GLU A 101 21.54 -15.65 11.71
N GLY A 102 20.38 -16.14 11.25
CA GLY A 102 19.06 -15.55 11.51
C GLY A 102 18.33 -16.16 12.70
N ASN A 103 18.99 -16.97 13.53
CA ASN A 103 18.36 -17.79 14.58
C ASN A 103 17.19 -18.65 14.06
N PHE A 104 17.34 -19.17 12.83
CA PHE A 104 16.31 -19.94 12.12
C PHE A 104 14.98 -19.19 11.90
N VAL A 105 14.96 -17.88 12.08
CA VAL A 105 13.84 -17.04 11.64
C VAL A 105 13.86 -17.03 10.11
N THR A 106 12.81 -17.58 9.51
CA THR A 106 12.66 -17.66 8.06
C THR A 106 12.39 -16.29 7.43
N LEU A 107 12.59 -16.19 6.12
CA LEU A 107 12.24 -14.99 5.34
C LEU A 107 10.77 -14.61 5.53
N ASP A 108 9.87 -15.59 5.49
CA ASP A 108 8.43 -15.36 5.72
C ASP A 108 8.16 -14.71 7.08
N ARG A 109 8.77 -15.26 8.14
CA ARG A 109 8.62 -14.70 9.49
C ARG A 109 9.21 -13.30 9.57
N ALA A 110 10.40 -13.07 9.02
CA ALA A 110 11.06 -11.77 9.05
C ALA A 110 10.24 -10.68 8.34
N MET A 111 9.58 -11.00 7.22
CA MET A 111 8.82 -10.03 6.42
C MET A 111 7.37 -9.83 6.91
N HIS A 112 6.75 -10.83 7.54
CA HIS A 112 5.31 -10.81 7.83
C HIS A 112 4.91 -10.95 9.32
N ALA A 113 5.85 -11.13 10.24
CA ALA A 113 5.52 -11.28 11.66
C ALA A 113 4.71 -10.10 12.22
N THR A 114 3.57 -10.37 12.85
CA THR A 114 2.73 -9.33 13.49
C THR A 114 2.85 -9.32 15.02
N ASN A 115 3.22 -10.46 15.59
CA ASN A 115 3.36 -10.69 17.03
C ASN A 115 4.85 -10.83 17.41
N ILE A 116 5.61 -9.75 17.24
CA ILE A 116 7.02 -9.71 17.60
C ILE A 116 7.13 -9.34 19.08
N ALA A 117 7.74 -10.22 19.88
CA ALA A 117 7.96 -9.96 21.29
C ALA A 117 8.97 -8.83 21.47
N LYS A 118 8.68 -7.89 22.38
CA LYS A 118 9.62 -6.84 22.77
C LYS A 118 10.89 -7.47 23.34
N ARG A 119 12.04 -7.12 22.80
CA ARG A 119 13.32 -7.60 23.33
C ARG A 119 13.66 -6.85 24.62
N ALA A 120 14.20 -7.59 25.59
CA ALA A 120 14.66 -7.02 26.85
C ALA A 120 15.94 -6.18 26.68
N LYS A 121 16.77 -6.50 25.67
CA LYS A 121 18.00 -5.80 25.32
C LYS A 121 18.12 -5.67 23.80
N GLY A 122 18.64 -4.54 23.33
CA GLY A 122 18.83 -4.23 21.92
C GLY A 122 17.55 -3.90 21.15
N ASN A 123 17.68 -3.78 19.83
CA ASN A 123 16.58 -3.40 18.94
C ASN A 123 15.53 -4.51 18.86
N THR A 124 14.26 -4.16 19.10
CA THR A 124 13.14 -5.06 18.79
C THR A 124 12.91 -5.02 17.27
N PRO A 125 13.03 -6.15 16.55
CA PRO A 125 12.86 -6.16 15.10
C PRO A 125 11.46 -5.72 14.69
N VAL A 126 11.36 -5.15 13.50
CA VAL A 126 10.09 -4.94 12.80
C VAL A 126 10.07 -5.77 11.52
N SER A 127 8.90 -6.28 11.17
CA SER A 127 8.55 -6.77 9.84
C SER A 127 7.81 -5.69 9.05
N CYS A 128 7.70 -5.87 7.74
CA CYS A 128 6.88 -5.01 6.86
C CYS A 128 5.46 -4.88 7.42
N VAL A 129 4.84 -6.02 7.78
CA VAL A 129 3.45 -6.06 8.24
C VAL A 129 3.31 -5.44 9.64
N SER A 130 4.24 -5.70 10.57
CA SER A 130 4.15 -5.14 11.92
C SER A 130 4.28 -3.62 11.94
N CYS A 131 5.22 -3.05 11.16
CA CYS A 131 5.39 -1.61 11.09
C CYS A 131 4.15 -0.96 10.45
N HIS A 132 3.64 -1.52 9.34
CA HIS A 132 2.42 -1.01 8.72
C HIS A 132 1.20 -1.13 9.65
N GLU A 133 1.10 -2.20 10.45
CA GLU A 133 0.07 -2.31 11.48
C GLU A 133 0.22 -1.25 12.57
N GLN A 134 1.43 -0.96 13.03
CA GLN A 134 1.68 0.12 14.00
C GLN A 134 1.21 1.47 13.46
N GLN A 135 1.51 1.78 12.19
CA GLN A 135 1.03 3.00 11.54
C GLN A 135 -0.50 3.12 11.63
N THR A 136 -1.23 2.02 11.43
CA THR A 136 -2.69 2.04 11.50
C THR A 136 -3.27 2.18 12.91
N LYS A 137 -2.49 1.86 13.95
CA LYS A 137 -2.91 1.88 15.37
C LYS A 137 -2.51 3.17 16.07
N GLU A 138 -1.32 3.69 15.76
CA GLU A 138 -0.68 4.79 16.49
C GLU A 138 -1.07 6.16 15.92
N ARG A 139 -1.42 6.20 14.62
CA ARG A 139 -1.82 7.44 13.95
C ARG A 139 -3.32 7.64 14.03
N ARG A 140 -3.74 8.77 14.60
CA ARG A 140 -5.14 9.08 14.89
C ARG A 140 -6.03 9.06 13.65
N GLU A 141 -5.51 9.54 12.52
CA GLU A 141 -6.21 9.55 11.22
C GLU A 141 -6.47 8.15 10.64
N CYS A 142 -5.74 7.13 11.09
CA CYS A 142 -5.91 5.74 10.69
C CYS A 142 -6.71 4.93 11.74
N ALA A 143 -6.43 5.17 13.02
CA ALA A 143 -6.86 4.35 14.14
C ALA A 143 -8.39 4.26 14.30
N GLY A 144 -9.16 5.25 13.83
CA GLY A 144 -10.63 5.18 13.84
C GLY A 144 -11.16 4.04 12.97
N CYS A 145 -10.84 4.07 11.68
CA CYS A 145 -11.25 3.01 10.74
C CYS A 145 -10.63 1.66 11.12
N HIS A 146 -9.34 1.64 11.45
CA HIS A 146 -8.62 0.42 11.74
C HIS A 146 -8.97 -0.23 13.10
N ALA A 147 -9.63 0.49 14.01
CA ALA A 147 -10.19 -0.11 15.22
C ALA A 147 -11.43 -0.99 14.96
N ILE A 148 -12.13 -0.77 13.84
CA ILE A 148 -13.39 -1.47 13.52
C ILE A 148 -13.30 -2.37 12.28
N VAL A 149 -12.17 -2.35 11.58
CA VAL A 149 -11.90 -3.19 10.40
C VAL A 149 -11.21 -4.48 10.80
N THR A 150 -11.70 -5.59 10.26
CA THR A 150 -10.93 -6.83 10.18
C THR A 150 -10.30 -6.90 8.79
N PRO A 151 -8.96 -6.84 8.66
CA PRO A 151 -8.30 -6.85 7.35
C PRO A 151 -8.53 -8.19 6.64
N LYS A 152 -8.92 -8.16 5.36
CA LYS A 152 -9.18 -9.36 4.57
C LYS A 152 -7.92 -10.17 4.25
N ARG A 153 -6.78 -9.47 4.07
CA ARG A 153 -5.48 -10.04 3.65
C ARG A 153 -5.63 -11.04 2.49
N ASP A 154 -6.39 -10.63 1.47
CA ASP A 154 -6.64 -11.41 0.28
C ASP A 154 -5.50 -11.25 -0.74
N GLN A 155 -5.64 -11.84 -1.93
CA GLN A 155 -4.61 -11.76 -2.98
C GLN A 155 -4.25 -10.32 -3.37
N ALA A 156 -5.20 -9.38 -3.32
CA ALA A 156 -4.93 -7.98 -3.63
C ALA A 156 -4.04 -7.33 -2.56
N TRP A 157 -4.22 -7.69 -1.29
CA TRP A 157 -3.31 -7.27 -0.20
C TRP A 157 -1.89 -7.83 -0.40
N CYS A 158 -1.76 -9.10 -0.79
CA CYS A 158 -0.45 -9.70 -1.10
C CYS A 158 0.23 -8.97 -2.27
N ALA A 159 -0.54 -8.68 -3.33
CA ALA A 159 -0.06 -8.04 -4.55
C ALA A 159 0.37 -6.57 -4.36
N THR A 160 0.01 -5.91 -3.25
CA THR A 160 0.57 -4.59 -2.91
C THR A 160 2.09 -4.66 -2.72
N CYS A 161 2.61 -5.75 -2.14
CA CYS A 161 4.05 -5.95 -1.94
C CYS A 161 4.66 -6.85 -3.02
N HIS A 162 4.02 -7.98 -3.34
CA HIS A 162 4.49 -8.95 -4.32
C HIS A 162 4.16 -8.49 -5.76
N ASN A 163 4.92 -7.50 -6.22
CA ASN A 163 4.49 -6.59 -7.28
C ASN A 163 5.51 -6.40 -8.43
N VAL A 164 6.63 -7.16 -8.45
CA VAL A 164 7.66 -6.98 -9.49
C VAL A 164 7.05 -7.00 -10.90
N THR A 165 7.60 -6.16 -11.78
CA THR A 165 7.20 -6.01 -13.17
C THR A 165 7.09 -7.36 -13.89
N SER A 166 6.12 -7.46 -14.81
CA SER A 166 5.95 -8.61 -15.71
C SER A 166 7.12 -8.81 -16.67
N SER A 167 7.98 -7.80 -16.83
CA SER A 167 9.18 -7.86 -17.67
C SER A 167 10.29 -8.75 -17.09
N MET A 168 10.20 -9.12 -15.79
CA MET A 168 11.17 -10.00 -15.16
C MET A 168 11.14 -11.41 -15.78
N THR A 169 12.29 -11.89 -16.24
CA THR A 169 12.38 -13.22 -16.86
C THR A 169 12.51 -14.35 -15.83
N PRO A 170 12.19 -15.61 -16.21
CA PRO A 170 12.46 -16.77 -15.36
C PRO A 170 13.94 -16.90 -14.97
N GLU A 171 14.87 -16.55 -15.86
CA GLU A 171 16.31 -16.59 -15.59
C GLU A 171 16.68 -15.57 -14.51
N GLN A 172 16.15 -14.35 -14.60
CA GLN A 172 16.35 -13.32 -13.58
C GLN A 172 15.77 -13.77 -12.22
N MET A 173 14.60 -14.40 -12.20
CA MET A 173 14.04 -15.01 -11.00
C MET A 173 14.97 -16.06 -10.40
N GLN A 174 15.53 -16.96 -11.24
CA GLN A 174 16.48 -17.97 -10.78
C GLN A 174 17.77 -17.38 -10.23
N GLN A 175 18.31 -16.33 -10.86
CA GLN A 175 19.49 -15.63 -10.36
C GLN A 175 19.19 -14.93 -9.03
N GLY A 176 18.02 -14.31 -8.91
CA GLY A 176 17.55 -13.67 -7.68
C GLY A 176 17.40 -14.64 -6.51
N ILE A 177 16.77 -15.81 -6.73
CA ILE A 177 16.67 -16.88 -5.72
C ILE A 177 18.05 -17.33 -5.23
N LYS A 178 19.03 -17.40 -6.14
CA LYS A 178 20.41 -17.78 -5.81
C LYS A 178 21.23 -16.64 -5.18
N GLY A 179 20.67 -15.44 -5.07
CA GLY A 179 21.39 -14.25 -4.61
C GLY A 179 22.50 -13.80 -5.57
N LYS A 180 22.37 -14.08 -6.87
CA LYS A 180 23.39 -13.85 -7.91
C LYS A 180 22.93 -12.90 -9.02
N LEU A 181 21.74 -12.31 -8.91
CA LEU A 181 21.29 -11.30 -9.87
C LEU A 181 22.20 -10.07 -9.76
N PRO A 182 22.77 -9.56 -10.87
CA PRO A 182 23.57 -8.34 -10.86
C PRO A 182 22.80 -7.14 -10.26
N PRO A 183 23.46 -6.26 -9.47
CA PRO A 183 22.79 -5.12 -8.83
C PRO A 183 22.10 -4.18 -9.81
N ASP A 184 22.73 -3.88 -10.95
CA ASP A 184 22.20 -3.02 -12.02
C ASP A 184 20.90 -3.60 -12.61
N GLN A 185 20.81 -4.92 -12.78
CA GLN A 185 19.59 -5.58 -13.23
C GLN A 185 18.49 -5.57 -12.16
N ASN A 186 18.86 -5.72 -10.89
CA ASN A 186 17.90 -5.60 -9.78
C ASN A 186 17.29 -4.19 -9.75
N GLU A 187 18.14 -3.16 -9.79
CA GLU A 187 17.72 -1.76 -9.80
C GLU A 187 16.86 -1.41 -11.01
N ALA A 188 17.19 -1.92 -12.20
CA ALA A 188 16.38 -1.71 -13.39
C ALA A 188 14.95 -2.28 -13.25
N LEU A 189 14.82 -3.53 -12.76
CA LEU A 189 13.53 -4.16 -12.50
C LEU A 189 12.73 -3.41 -11.41
N ALA A 190 13.41 -2.95 -10.37
CA ALA A 190 12.80 -2.19 -9.29
C ALA A 190 12.30 -0.82 -9.79
N ALA A 191 13.13 -0.10 -10.55
CA ALA A 191 12.80 1.19 -11.15
C ALA A 191 11.60 1.09 -12.09
N GLU A 192 11.61 0.11 -13.00
CA GLU A 192 10.48 -0.15 -13.89
C GLU A 192 9.19 -0.41 -13.10
N THR A 193 9.27 -1.24 -12.05
CA THR A 193 8.11 -1.55 -11.20
C THR A 193 7.55 -0.31 -10.50
N VAL A 194 8.42 0.53 -9.94
CA VAL A 194 8.01 1.76 -9.25
C VAL A 194 7.42 2.78 -10.21
N LEU A 195 8.04 3.00 -11.37
CA LEU A 195 7.59 3.97 -12.37
C LEU A 195 6.27 3.56 -13.05
N ASN A 196 6.01 2.26 -13.14
CA ASN A 196 4.77 1.74 -13.71
C ASN A 196 3.62 1.64 -12.68
N HIS A 197 3.88 1.89 -11.40
CA HIS A 197 2.85 1.85 -10.37
C HIS A 197 1.82 2.98 -10.58
N LYS A 198 0.53 2.60 -10.65
CA LYS A 198 -0.58 3.54 -10.77
C LYS A 198 -1.48 3.44 -9.54
N PRO A 199 -1.53 4.49 -8.70
CA PRO A 199 -2.44 4.53 -7.57
C PRO A 199 -3.89 4.42 -8.03
N VAL A 200 -4.70 3.69 -7.26
CA VAL A 200 -6.14 3.59 -7.51
C VAL A 200 -6.83 4.86 -7.02
N GLN A 201 -7.72 5.40 -7.85
CA GLN A 201 -8.55 6.53 -7.44
C GLN A 201 -9.74 6.04 -6.61
N PRO A 202 -9.89 6.48 -5.35
CA PRO A 202 -11.02 6.09 -4.51
C PRO A 202 -12.32 6.73 -4.99
N LEU A 203 -13.46 6.08 -4.72
CA LEU A 203 -14.76 6.73 -4.85
C LEU A 203 -14.82 7.94 -3.93
N THR A 204 -15.42 9.03 -4.42
CA THR A 204 -15.57 10.26 -3.66
C THR A 204 -16.75 10.15 -2.69
N ALA A 205 -16.68 10.90 -1.58
CA ALA A 205 -17.79 11.00 -0.63
C ALA A 205 -19.10 11.51 -1.29
N MET A 206 -19.03 12.20 -2.43
CA MET A 206 -20.21 12.68 -3.16
C MET A 206 -21.03 11.55 -3.78
N GLN A 207 -20.40 10.40 -4.08
CA GLN A 207 -21.05 9.23 -4.64
C GLN A 207 -21.83 8.42 -3.59
N GLY A 208 -21.67 8.75 -2.30
CA GLY A 208 -22.49 8.21 -1.21
C GLY A 208 -23.65 9.13 -0.81
N PRO A 209 -24.61 8.61 -0.01
CA PRO A 209 -25.70 9.42 0.55
C PRO A 209 -25.19 10.63 1.33
N TYR A 210 -25.92 11.74 1.26
CA TYR A 210 -25.61 12.93 2.05
C TYR A 210 -25.80 12.67 3.56
N LYS A 211 -26.99 12.21 3.93
CA LYS A 211 -27.37 11.73 5.26
C LYS A 211 -28.10 10.40 5.12
N VAL A 212 -28.10 9.61 6.19
CA VAL A 212 -28.89 8.38 6.30
C VAL A 212 -29.71 8.47 7.59
N SER A 213 -31.02 8.32 7.49
CA SER A 213 -31.89 8.12 8.65
C SER A 213 -31.78 6.65 9.07
N ILE A 214 -31.18 6.39 10.23
CA ILE A 214 -31.07 5.04 10.80
C ILE A 214 -32.23 4.86 11.77
N ASP A 215 -33.31 4.26 11.29
CA ASP A 215 -34.61 4.14 11.96
C ASP A 215 -35.05 2.69 12.26
N ALA A 216 -34.26 1.70 11.82
CA ALA A 216 -34.62 0.27 11.91
C ALA A 216 -34.94 -0.24 13.33
N LEU A 217 -34.50 0.48 14.36
CA LEU A 217 -34.72 0.17 15.78
C LEU A 217 -35.34 1.35 16.56
N ALA A 218 -35.91 2.34 15.87
CA ALA A 218 -36.45 3.53 16.51
C ALA A 218 -37.64 3.16 17.41
N ASP A 219 -37.44 3.36 18.71
CA ASP A 219 -38.39 2.99 19.78
C ASP A 219 -38.29 4.01 20.92
N LYS A 220 -37.36 3.81 21.87
CA LYS A 220 -37.08 4.75 22.97
C LYS A 220 -36.46 6.09 22.53
N TYR A 221 -35.87 6.09 21.32
CA TYR A 221 -35.20 7.24 20.73
C TYR A 221 -35.71 7.44 19.30
N GLU A 222 -35.63 8.67 18.82
CA GLU A 222 -35.81 9.03 17.42
C GLU A 222 -34.75 8.35 16.52
N PRO A 223 -34.99 8.26 15.19
CA PRO A 223 -33.97 7.83 14.25
C PRO A 223 -32.65 8.60 14.40
N SER A 224 -31.53 7.90 14.25
CA SER A 224 -30.22 8.55 14.19
C SER A 224 -30.01 9.14 12.80
N ASN A 225 -29.98 10.46 12.71
CA ASN A 225 -29.71 11.19 11.47
C ASN A 225 -28.21 11.24 11.17
N PHE A 226 -27.66 10.13 10.67
CA PHE A 226 -26.23 9.97 10.42
C PHE A 226 -25.74 10.84 9.26
N THR A 227 -24.74 11.68 9.51
CA THR A 227 -24.13 12.56 8.48
C THR A 227 -23.13 11.80 7.60
N HIS A 228 -23.62 10.84 6.82
CA HIS A 228 -22.82 9.89 6.04
C HIS A 228 -21.71 10.56 5.21
N ARG A 229 -22.06 11.49 4.32
CA ARG A 229 -21.07 12.17 3.46
C ARG A 229 -20.04 12.96 4.25
N ARG A 230 -20.45 13.58 5.38
CA ARG A 230 -19.53 14.35 6.23
C ARG A 230 -18.46 13.45 6.86
N HIS A 231 -18.85 12.25 7.34
CA HIS A 231 -17.90 11.30 7.90
C HIS A 231 -16.91 10.84 6.84
N MET A 232 -17.40 10.40 5.68
CA MET A 232 -16.53 9.96 4.58
C MET A 232 -15.57 11.06 4.11
N ALA A 233 -16.07 12.27 3.88
CA ALA A 233 -15.24 13.41 3.46
C ALA A 233 -14.15 13.74 4.50
N SER A 234 -14.51 13.78 5.79
CA SER A 234 -13.52 14.06 6.85
C SER A 234 -12.46 12.97 7.00
N LEU A 235 -12.81 11.69 6.79
CA LEU A 235 -11.87 10.59 6.90
C LEU A 235 -10.91 10.59 5.70
N MET A 236 -11.44 10.74 4.49
CA MET A 236 -10.66 10.78 3.25
C MET A 236 -9.67 11.95 3.21
N GLU A 237 -10.07 13.14 3.68
CA GLU A 237 -9.19 14.31 3.69
C GLU A 237 -7.96 14.10 4.57
N ARG A 238 -8.10 13.40 5.70
CA ARG A 238 -7.00 13.20 6.66
C ARG A 238 -5.93 12.21 6.20
N ILE A 239 -6.25 11.36 5.23
CA ILE A 239 -5.31 10.37 4.66
C ILE A 239 -4.85 10.76 3.25
N LYS A 240 -5.23 11.94 2.76
CA LYS A 240 -4.84 12.42 1.44
C LYS A 240 -3.32 12.60 1.38
N GLY A 241 -2.67 12.00 0.38
CA GLY A 241 -1.22 12.02 0.22
C GLY A 241 -0.48 11.04 1.13
N ASP A 242 -1.17 10.21 1.90
CA ASP A 242 -0.55 9.12 2.64
C ASP A 242 -0.24 7.94 1.72
N LYS A 243 1.03 7.78 1.36
CA LYS A 243 1.48 6.75 0.41
C LYS A 243 1.19 5.32 0.86
N LEU A 244 1.17 5.05 2.17
CA LEU A 244 0.87 3.71 2.70
C LEU A 244 -0.62 3.41 2.53
N ALA A 245 -1.49 4.37 2.87
CA ALA A 245 -2.92 4.26 2.66
C ALA A 245 -3.25 4.13 1.16
N GLU A 246 -2.64 4.94 0.30
CA GLU A 246 -2.83 4.88 -1.16
C GLU A 246 -2.44 3.51 -1.75
N ALA A 247 -1.39 2.87 -1.24
CA ALA A 247 -0.94 1.56 -1.69
C ALA A 247 -1.87 0.40 -1.26
N PHE A 248 -2.43 0.46 -0.04
CA PHE A 248 -3.25 -0.63 0.51
C PHE A 248 -4.76 -0.42 0.32
N HIS A 249 -5.23 0.81 0.09
CA HIS A 249 -6.62 1.10 -0.30
C HIS A 249 -6.81 0.94 -1.82
N ASN A 250 -6.51 -0.27 -2.31
CA ASN A 250 -6.24 -0.58 -3.71
C ASN A 250 -7.47 -0.94 -4.56
N LYS A 251 -8.68 -0.58 -4.12
CA LYS A 251 -9.92 -0.64 -4.91
C LYS A 251 -10.74 0.63 -4.68
N PRO A 252 -11.50 1.13 -5.68
CA PRO A 252 -12.24 2.39 -5.56
C PRO A 252 -13.14 2.46 -4.32
N GLU A 253 -13.82 1.36 -3.97
CA GLU A 253 -14.76 1.28 -2.86
C GLU A 253 -14.14 0.77 -1.55
N THR A 254 -12.81 0.63 -1.45
CA THR A 254 -12.17 -0.01 -0.27
C THR A 254 -12.59 0.65 1.05
N LEU A 255 -12.66 1.99 1.07
CA LEU A 255 -13.05 2.75 2.25
C LEU A 255 -14.51 2.54 2.65
N CYS A 256 -15.38 2.16 1.71
CA CYS A 256 -16.77 1.82 2.01
C CYS A 256 -16.85 0.56 2.89
N ALA A 257 -15.92 -0.38 2.71
CA ALA A 257 -15.87 -1.64 3.46
C ALA A 257 -15.43 -1.47 4.93
N THR A 258 -14.99 -0.27 5.34
CA THR A 258 -14.81 0.06 6.76
C THR A 258 -16.12 -0.12 7.52
N CYS A 259 -17.22 0.33 6.92
CA CYS A 259 -18.54 0.27 7.53
C CYS A 259 -19.43 -0.82 6.92
N HIS A 260 -19.36 -0.98 5.59
CA HIS A 260 -20.11 -1.98 4.85
C HIS A 260 -19.26 -3.24 4.66
N HIS A 261 -18.95 -3.89 5.79
CA HIS A 261 -18.05 -5.03 5.80
C HIS A 261 -18.72 -6.34 5.34
N ARG A 262 -17.90 -7.35 5.06
CA ARG A 262 -18.35 -8.74 4.80
C ARG A 262 -19.38 -8.91 3.67
N SER A 263 -19.49 -7.93 2.77
CA SER A 263 -20.15 -8.02 1.48
C SER A 263 -19.15 -7.74 0.33
N PRO A 264 -19.52 -8.03 -0.93
CA PRO A 264 -18.83 -7.45 -2.08
C PRO A 264 -18.75 -5.93 -1.98
N LEU A 265 -17.68 -5.36 -2.55
CA LEU A 265 -17.54 -3.92 -2.69
C LEU A 265 -18.63 -3.38 -3.63
N SER A 266 -19.31 -2.32 -3.22
CA SER A 266 -20.42 -1.74 -3.98
C SER A 266 -20.70 -0.30 -3.53
N ALA A 267 -21.21 0.53 -4.45
CA ALA A 267 -21.80 1.83 -4.14
C ALA A 267 -23.19 1.72 -3.46
N THR A 268 -23.83 0.56 -3.55
CA THR A 268 -25.14 0.23 -2.97
C THR A 268 -25.06 -1.02 -2.08
N PRO A 269 -24.31 -0.95 -0.96
CA PRO A 269 -24.15 -2.08 -0.05
C PRO A 269 -25.47 -2.47 0.64
N PRO A 270 -25.59 -3.72 1.14
CA PRO A 270 -26.76 -4.14 1.90
C PRO A 270 -26.91 -3.35 3.20
N LYS A 271 -28.14 -3.29 3.72
CA LYS A 271 -28.41 -2.73 5.05
C LYS A 271 -27.81 -3.62 6.12
N CYS A 272 -27.41 -3.03 7.25
CA CYS A 272 -26.89 -3.78 8.41
C CYS A 272 -27.88 -4.86 8.88
N GLY A 273 -29.18 -4.52 8.90
CA GLY A 273 -30.26 -5.42 9.30
C GLY A 273 -30.48 -6.64 8.39
N SER A 274 -29.86 -6.67 7.20
CA SER A 274 -29.88 -7.86 6.34
C SER A 274 -29.04 -9.02 6.91
N CYS A 275 -28.12 -8.74 7.82
CA CYS A 275 -27.29 -9.77 8.48
C CYS A 275 -27.37 -9.71 10.01
N HIS A 276 -27.50 -8.52 10.58
CA HIS A 276 -27.64 -8.33 12.02
C HIS A 276 -29.12 -8.31 12.42
N THR A 277 -29.57 -9.37 13.08
CA THR A 277 -30.94 -9.50 13.59
C THR A 277 -31.20 -8.54 14.74
N LYS A 278 -32.48 -8.19 14.98
CA LYS A 278 -32.86 -7.31 16.10
C LYS A 278 -32.51 -7.93 17.46
N GLU A 279 -32.82 -9.21 17.62
CA GLU A 279 -32.46 -10.01 18.78
C GLU A 279 -31.17 -10.81 18.54
N ILE A 280 -30.61 -11.38 19.60
CA ILE A 280 -29.46 -12.29 19.49
C ILE A 280 -29.86 -13.50 18.64
N ASP A 281 -29.00 -13.86 17.68
CA ASP A 281 -29.17 -15.05 16.85
C ASP A 281 -28.30 -16.20 17.41
N PRO A 282 -28.88 -17.25 18.01
CA PRO A 282 -28.13 -18.38 18.54
C PRO A 282 -27.34 -19.15 17.47
N ALA A 283 -27.75 -19.09 16.20
CA ALA A 283 -27.03 -19.73 15.10
C ALA A 283 -25.77 -18.94 14.70
N ASN A 284 -25.70 -17.65 15.05
CA ASN A 284 -24.57 -16.77 14.76
C ASN A 284 -24.13 -16.02 16.03
N PRO A 285 -23.65 -16.72 17.08
CA PRO A 285 -23.43 -16.14 18.41
C PRO A 285 -22.35 -15.03 18.44
N ASN A 286 -21.41 -15.06 17.49
CA ASN A 286 -20.35 -14.04 17.35
C ASN A 286 -20.81 -12.81 16.55
N ARG A 287 -22.02 -12.82 15.99
CA ARG A 287 -22.59 -11.69 15.28
C ARG A 287 -23.41 -10.86 16.28
N PRO A 288 -23.04 -9.59 16.54
CA PRO A 288 -23.83 -8.75 17.43
C PRO A 288 -25.24 -8.54 16.86
N ASN A 289 -26.23 -8.38 17.72
CA ASN A 289 -27.55 -7.92 17.27
C ASN A 289 -27.45 -6.50 16.68
N LEU A 290 -28.51 -6.04 15.99
CA LEU A 290 -28.48 -4.81 15.21
C LEU A 290 -28.16 -3.56 16.06
N LYS A 291 -28.65 -3.51 17.30
CA LYS A 291 -28.35 -2.43 18.24
C LYS A 291 -26.86 -2.40 18.58
N ALA A 292 -26.31 -3.54 18.97
CA ALA A 292 -24.89 -3.65 19.31
C ALA A 292 -24.01 -3.42 18.08
N ALA A 293 -24.41 -3.85 16.89
CA ALA A 293 -23.67 -3.60 15.65
C ALA A 293 -23.49 -2.10 15.39
N TYR A 294 -24.56 -1.30 15.49
CA TYR A 294 -24.46 0.16 15.36
C TYR A 294 -23.57 0.78 16.45
N HIS A 295 -23.79 0.42 17.72
CA HIS A 295 -23.01 1.00 18.82
C HIS A 295 -21.53 0.65 18.73
N LEU A 296 -21.17 -0.62 18.56
CA LEU A 296 -19.79 -1.07 18.47
C LEU A 296 -19.05 -0.40 17.31
N GLN A 297 -19.71 -0.26 16.15
CA GLN A 297 -19.08 0.34 14.98
C GLN A 297 -18.91 1.86 15.13
N CYS A 298 -19.95 2.60 15.53
CA CYS A 298 -19.87 4.05 15.68
C CYS A 298 -18.94 4.44 16.83
N MET A 299 -19.15 3.84 18.01
CA MET A 299 -18.37 4.15 19.21
C MET A 299 -16.93 3.64 19.12
N GLY A 300 -16.72 2.48 18.47
CA GLY A 300 -15.38 1.92 18.26
C GLY A 300 -14.50 2.84 17.41
N CYS A 301 -15.03 3.36 16.31
CA CYS A 301 -14.30 4.34 15.50
C CYS A 301 -14.05 5.64 16.27
N HIS A 302 -15.07 6.19 16.94
CA HIS A 302 -14.93 7.40 17.75
C HIS A 302 -13.86 7.27 18.82
N GLN A 303 -13.82 6.13 19.52
CA GLN A 303 -12.80 5.83 20.51
C GLN A 303 -11.42 5.67 19.85
N GLY A 304 -11.33 4.90 18.76
CA GLY A 304 -10.07 4.65 18.04
C GLY A 304 -9.38 5.91 17.54
N MET A 305 -10.14 6.92 17.12
CA MET A 305 -9.58 8.21 16.66
C MET A 305 -9.75 9.36 17.66
N ASN A 306 -10.03 9.08 18.93
CA ASN A 306 -10.16 10.07 20.00
C ASN A 306 -11.11 11.24 19.64
N VAL A 307 -12.34 10.92 19.24
CA VAL A 307 -13.38 11.91 18.95
C VAL A 307 -13.81 12.60 20.23
N GLY A 308 -13.83 13.93 20.23
CA GLY A 308 -14.21 14.73 21.41
C GLY A 308 -15.68 14.60 21.80
N ARG A 309 -16.57 14.62 20.80
CA ARG A 309 -18.02 14.46 20.94
C ARG A 309 -18.60 13.74 19.71
N PRO A 310 -19.60 12.84 19.87
CA PRO A 310 -20.21 12.39 21.12
C PRO A 310 -19.29 11.47 21.93
N LYS A 311 -19.42 11.52 23.26
CA LYS A 311 -18.90 10.48 24.15
C LYS A 311 -19.83 9.28 24.09
N ASN A 312 -19.33 8.08 24.43
CA ASN A 312 -20.15 6.86 24.41
C ASN A 312 -21.32 6.91 25.41
N THR A 313 -21.25 7.78 26.42
CA THR A 313 -22.31 8.03 27.41
C THR A 313 -23.30 9.11 26.99
N ASP A 314 -23.07 9.80 25.86
CA ASP A 314 -23.95 10.84 25.33
C ASP A 314 -24.99 10.22 24.38
N CYS A 315 -26.04 9.65 24.96
CA CYS A 315 -27.08 8.93 24.23
C CYS A 315 -27.82 9.84 23.23
N THR A 316 -28.07 11.09 23.60
CA THR A 316 -29.01 11.96 22.86
C THR A 316 -28.39 12.69 21.68
N THR A 317 -27.06 12.77 21.59
CA THR A 317 -26.38 13.42 20.46
C THR A 317 -26.50 12.61 19.17
N CYS A 318 -26.50 11.28 19.25
CA CYS A 318 -26.69 10.41 18.08
C CYS A 318 -28.16 10.23 17.73
N HIS A 319 -29.00 10.04 18.74
CA HIS A 319 -30.44 9.79 18.58
C HIS A 319 -31.20 10.48 19.71
N LYS A 320 -32.07 11.44 19.40
CA LYS A 320 -32.80 12.21 20.42
C LYS A 320 -33.76 11.32 21.19
N ALA A 321 -33.95 11.59 22.47
CA ALA A 321 -35.01 10.93 23.23
C ALA A 321 -36.36 11.25 22.56
N ARG A 322 -37.25 10.27 22.48
CA ARG A 322 -38.64 10.59 22.14
C ARG A 322 -39.29 11.32 23.33
N PRO A 323 -40.13 12.33 23.06
CA PRO A 323 -40.91 12.99 24.10
C PRO A 323 -41.89 12.04 24.79
#